data_AF-A0A3N5EC05-F1
#
_entry.id   AF-A0A3N5EC05-F1
#
_cell.length_a   1.000
_cell.length_b   1.000
_cell.length_c   1.000
_cell.angle_alpha   90.00
_cell.angle_beta   90.00
_cell.angle_gamma   90.00
#
_symmetry.space_group_name_H-M   'P 1'
#
loop_
_entity.id
_entity.type
_entity.pdbx_description
1 polymer ?
#
loop_
_entity_poly.entity_id
_entity_poly.type
_entity_poly.pdbx_seq_one_letter_code
_entity_poly.pdbx_strand_id
1 'polypeptide(L)' 'THYTGCTSNIDERLERHSKGQVEYTKSRLPVKLLFYATFIGKYKAYNFEKYLKSGSGRAFANKHLV' A
#
# COMPACT_ATOMS: atom_id res chain seq x y z
N THR A 1 -5.76 -1.42 11.04
CA THR A 1 -5.02 -2.40 10.22
C THR A 1 -4.52 -1.74 8.97
N HIS A 2 -3.21 -1.75 8.73
CA HIS A 2 -2.60 -1.10 7.57
C HIS A 2 -2.68 -1.99 6.32
N TYR A 3 -2.96 -1.38 5.17
CA TYR A 3 -2.96 -2.03 3.86
C TYR A 3 -1.71 -1.62 3.09
N THR A 4 -0.99 -2.60 2.55
CA THR A 4 0.22 -2.38 1.75
C THR A 4 0.11 -3.12 0.43
N GLY A 5 0.41 -2.43 -0.66
CA GLY A 5 0.43 -3.03 -2.00
C GLY A 5 1.18 -2.13 -2.99
N CYS A 6 1.56 -2.71 -4.12
CA CYS A 6 2.11 -1.98 -5.25
C CYS A 6 1.04 -1.66 -6.29
N THR A 7 1.25 -0.59 -7.05
CA THR A 7 0.46 -0.21 -8.21
C THR A 7 1.34 0.58 -9.18
N SER A 8 1.03 0.53 -10.47
CA SER A 8 1.67 1.39 -11.47
C SER A 8 1.04 2.79 -11.52
N ASN A 9 -0.23 2.90 -11.14
CA ASN A 9 -0.99 4.15 -11.12
C ASN A 9 -1.65 4.33 -9.76
N ILE A 10 -1.30 5.41 -9.04
CA ILE A 10 -1.78 5.67 -7.68
C ILE A 10 -3.19 6.25 -7.66
N ASP A 11 -3.53 7.12 -8.62
CA ASP A 11 -4.84 7.75 -8.74
C ASP A 11 -5.93 6.70 -9.02
N GLU A 12 -5.69 5.84 -10.00
CA GLU A 12 -6.61 4.73 -10.31
C GLU A 12 -6.79 3.81 -9.10
N ARG A 13 -5.71 3.57 -8.35
CA ARG A 13 -5.75 2.72 -7.15
C ARG A 13 -6.60 3.35 -6.06
N LEU A 14 -6.41 4.64 -5.78
CA LEU A 14 -7.21 5.39 -4.80
C LEU A 14 -8.69 5.42 -5.17
N GLU A 15 -9.01 5.65 -6.44
CA GLU A 15 -10.39 5.60 -6.93
C GLU A 15 -11.02 4.21 -6.72
N ARG A 16 -10.30 3.13 -7.05
CA ARG A 16 -10.78 1.76 -6.83
C ARG A 16 -11.05 1.47 -5.36
N HIS A 17 -10.17 1.96 -4.47
CA HIS A 17 -10.39 1.84 -3.03
C HIS A 17 -11.61 2.65 -2.61
N SER A 18 -11.75 3.90 -3.06
CA SER A 18 -12.88 4.77 -2.74
C SER A 18 -14.22 4.21 -3.23
N LYS A 19 -14.22 3.49 -4.36
CA LYS A 19 -15.37 2.78 -4.93
C LYS A 19 -15.64 1.41 -4.28
N GLY A 20 -14.84 1.00 -3.27
CA GLY A 20 -15.02 -0.27 -2.57
C GLY A 20 -14.72 -1.52 -3.40
N GLN A 21 -14.01 -1.37 -4.53
CA GLN A 21 -13.70 -2.49 -5.45
C GLN A 21 -12.61 -3.42 -4.92
N VAL A 22 -11.92 -3.03 -3.85
CA VAL A 22 -10.90 -3.85 -3.21
C VAL A 22 -11.52 -4.57 -2.00
N GLU A 23 -11.65 -5.89 -2.10
CA GLU A 23 -12.34 -6.72 -1.11
C GLU A 23 -11.80 -6.58 0.31
N TYR A 24 -10.49 -6.36 0.45
CA TYR A 24 -9.86 -6.21 1.76
C TYR A 24 -10.17 -4.86 2.42
N THR A 25 -10.31 -3.79 1.63
CA THR A 25 -10.53 -2.44 2.15
C THR A 25 -12.00 -2.01 2.11
N LYS A 26 -12.87 -2.71 1.36
CA LYS A 26 -14.29 -2.35 1.19
C LYS A 26 -15.02 -2.18 2.51
N SER A 27 -14.78 -3.07 3.48
CA SER A 27 -15.42 -3.03 4.79
C SER A 27 -14.78 -2.04 5.76
N ARG A 28 -13.74 -1.31 5.35
CA ARG A 28 -12.92 -0.41 6.19
C ARG A 28 -12.80 0.99 5.60
N LEU A 29 -13.73 1.36 4.73
CA LEU A 29 -13.80 2.71 4.18
C LEU A 29 -14.28 3.70 5.26
N PRO A 30 -13.81 4.94 5.25
CA PRO A 30 -12.90 5.54 4.27
C PRO A 30 -11.42 5.16 4.49
N VAL A 31 -10.68 4.94 3.39
CA VAL A 31 -9.22 4.71 3.46
C VAL A 31 -8.48 6.04 3.32
N LYS A 32 -7.40 6.21 4.10
CA LYS A 32 -6.51 7.37 4.01
C LYS A 32 -5.15 6.93 3.49
N LEU A 33 -4.60 7.66 2.52
CA LEU A 33 -3.23 7.45 2.06
C LEU A 33 -2.28 8.02 3.12
N LEU A 34 -1.45 7.16 3.72
CA LEU A 34 -0.47 7.55 4.75
C LEU A 34 0.91 7.76 4.14
N PHE A 35 1.32 6.84 3.26
CA PHE A 35 2.62 6.88 2.59
C PHE A 35 2.54 6.23 1.22
N TYR A 36 3.30 6.75 0.24
CA TYR A 36 3.55 6.11 -1.03
C TYR A 36 5.01 6.37 -1.45
N ALA A 37 5.58 5.42 -2.20
CA ALA A 37 6.91 5.54 -2.78
C ALA A 37 6.88 5.12 -4.24
N THR A 38 7.54 5.90 -5.09
CA THR A 38 7.66 5.63 -6.53
C THR A 38 9.01 5.02 -6.84
N PHE A 39 9.03 3.98 -7.67
CA PHE A 39 10.26 3.32 -8.10
C PHE A 39 10.32 3.29 -9.62
N ILE A 40 11.49 3.57 -10.19
CA ILE A 40 11.72 3.47 -11.64
C ILE A 40 11.70 2.00 -12.09
N GLY A 41 12.15 1.08 -11.23
CA GLY A 41 12.22 -0.35 -11.55
C GLY A 41 11.07 -1.14 -10.94
N LYS A 42 10.32 -1.87 -11.79
CA LYS A 42 9.24 -2.78 -11.37
C LYS A 42 9.70 -3.72 -10.26
N TYR A 43 10.83 -4.41 -10.44
CA TYR A 43 11.35 -5.36 -9.45
C TYR A 43 11.72 -4.71 -8.10
N LYS A 44 12.21 -3.47 -8.11
CA LYS A 44 12.49 -2.73 -6.87
C LYS A 44 11.20 -2.44 -6.11
N ALA A 45 10.14 -2.03 -6.80
CA ALA A 45 8.83 -1.81 -6.20
C ALA A 45 8.27 -3.09 -5.56
N TYR A 46 8.33 -4.22 -6.28
CA TYR A 46 7.85 -5.51 -5.75
C TYR A 46 8.67 -6.01 -4.57
N ASN A 47 10.00 -5.88 -4.61
CA ASN A 47 10.86 -6.27 -3.50
C ASN A 47 10.61 -5.42 -2.26
N PHE A 48 10.38 -4.11 -2.44
CA PHE A 48 10.04 -3.23 -1.34
C PHE A 48 8.65 -3.55 -0.75
N GLU A 49 7.65 -3.80 -1.59
CA GLU A 49 6.32 -4.23 -1.13
C GLU A 49 6.39 -5.56 -0.36
N LYS A 50 7.13 -6.54 -0.89
CA LYS A 50 7.34 -7.83 -0.23
C LYS A 50 8.06 -7.66 1.12
N TYR A 51 9.05 -6.79 1.18
CA TYR A 51 9.69 -6.41 2.43
C TYR A 51 8.69 -5.82 3.42
N LEU A 52 7.88 -4.84 3.03
CA LEU A 52 6.87 -4.22 3.90
C LEU A 52 5.81 -5.20 4.41
N LYS A 53 5.55 -6.30 3.68
CA LYS A 53 4.64 -7.37 4.11
C LYS A 53 5.30 -8.36 5.09
N SER A 54 6.63 -8.39 5.18
CA SER A 54 7.36 -9.21 6.15
C SER A 54 7.20 -8.72 7.58
N GLY A 55 7.48 -9.56 8.58
CA GLY A 55 7.38 -9.17 9.99
C GLY A 55 8.22 -7.92 10.33
N SER A 56 9.50 -7.93 9.95
CA SER A 56 10.41 -6.80 10.16
C SER A 56 9.98 -5.56 9.36
N GLY A 57 9.53 -5.73 8.13
CA GLY A 57 9.05 -4.60 7.32
C GLY A 57 7.75 -3.98 7.84
N ARG A 58 6.87 -4.77 8.47
CA ARG A 58 5.68 -4.24 9.17
C ARG A 58 6.07 -3.38 10.38
N ALA A 59 7.08 -3.81 11.15
CA ALA A 59 7.62 -3.02 12.25
C ALA A 59 8.29 -1.72 11.76
N PHE A 60 9.06 -1.79 10.67
CA PHE A 60 9.64 -0.62 10.01
C PHE A 60 8.55 0.36 9.55
N ALA A 61 7.53 -0.14 8.84
CA ALA A 61 6.43 0.68 8.35
C ALA A 61 5.77 1.42 9.52
N ASN A 62 5.36 0.70 10.57
CA ASN A 62 4.68 1.27 11.74
C ASN A 62 5.51 2.31 12.51
N LYS A 63 6.84 2.29 12.39
CA LYS A 63 7.73 3.22 13.10
C LYS A 63 8.13 4.43 12.26
N HIS A 64 8.19 4.29 10.94
CA HIS A 64 8.79 5.29 10.05
C HIS A 64 7.83 5.87 9.00
N LEU A 65 6.72 5.19 8.68
CA LEU A 65 5.82 5.54 7.58
C LEU A 65 4.40 5.88 8.02
N VAL A 66 4.05 5.66 9.29
CA VAL A 66 2.71 5.85 9.87
C VAL A 66 2.77 6.70 11.11
#